data_AF-A0A7C4WKK2-F1
#
_entry.id   AF-A0A7C4WKK2-F1
#
_cell.length_a   1.000
_cell.length_b   1.000
_cell.length_c   1.000
_cell.angle_alpha   90.00
_cell.angle_beta   90.00
_cell.angle_gamma   90.00
#
_symmetry.space_group_name_H-M   'P 1'
#
loop_
_entity.id
_entity.type
_entity.pdbx_description
1 polymer ?
#
loop_
_entity_poly.entity_id
_entity_poly.type
_entity_poly.pdbx_seq_one_letter_code
_entity_poly.pdbx_strand_id
1 'polypeptide(L)'
;MIALVAKARGVEGVVLDGGCRDVWEVQRIRFPVFSRSIGRTEVVGRLEIRPEDVNIPVSIGGVAVNPYDLIVGDDDGLVVVPRSIASQVLERAEKQLIADRKAQKPYLDMFELTFP
;
A
#
# COMPACT_ATOMS: atom_id res chain seq x y z
N MET A 1 17.48 -0.18 6.58
CA MET A 1 17.40 0.79 7.72
C MET A 1 16.08 1.56 7.79
N ILE A 2 15.65 2.29 6.75
CA ILE A 2 14.41 3.13 6.80
C ILE A 2 13.17 2.30 7.15
N ALA A 3 12.95 1.17 6.47
CA ALA A 3 11.82 0.28 6.76
C ALA A 3 11.77 -0.21 8.22
N LEU A 4 12.94 -0.54 8.79
CA LEU A 4 13.05 -0.96 10.19
C LEU A 4 12.67 0.18 11.15
N VAL A 5 13.16 1.40 10.90
CA VAL A 5 12.85 2.58 11.72
C VAL A 5 11.38 2.97 11.59
N ALA A 6 10.83 2.93 10.37
CA ALA A 6 9.41 3.22 10.11
C ALA A 6 8.52 2.25 10.89
N LYS A 7 8.81 0.95 10.81
CA LYS A 7 8.10 -0.07 11.59
C LYS A 7 8.22 0.18 13.09
N ALA A 8 9.42 0.48 13.59
CA ALA A 8 9.64 0.77 15.02
C ALA A 8 8.88 2.02 15.50
N ARG A 9 8.58 2.97 14.60
CA ARG A 9 7.78 4.16 14.87
C ARG A 9 6.27 3.96 14.70
N GLY A 10 5.82 2.74 14.42
CA GLY A 10 4.40 2.41 14.26
C GLY A 10 3.81 2.79 12.90
N VAL A 11 4.64 3.03 11.88
CA VAL A 11 4.16 3.13 10.50
C VAL A 11 3.66 1.76 10.06
N GLU A 12 2.55 1.70 9.33
CA GLU A 12 1.93 0.43 8.90
C GLU A 12 2.52 -0.09 7.60
N GLY A 13 3.01 0.78 6.72
CA GLY A 13 3.66 0.42 5.46
C GLY A 13 4.29 1.60 4.76
N VAL A 14 5.04 1.32 3.67
CA VAL A 14 5.67 2.36 2.84
C VAL A 14 5.38 2.11 1.37
N VAL A 15 5.05 3.18 0.65
CA VAL A 15 4.87 3.17 -0.81
C VAL A 15 5.93 4.04 -1.44
N LEU A 16 6.60 3.52 -2.47
CA LEU A 16 7.66 4.20 -3.20
C LEU A 16 7.32 4.22 -4.69
N ASP A 17 7.24 5.42 -5.27
CA ASP A 17 7.28 5.59 -6.72
C ASP A 17 8.73 5.52 -7.24
N GLY A 18 9.35 4.35 -7.04
CA GLY A 18 10.78 4.16 -7.29
C GLY A 18 11.26 2.76 -6.91
N GLY A 19 12.58 2.63 -6.74
CA GLY A 19 13.22 1.36 -6.42
C GLY A 19 13.36 1.09 -4.91
N CYS A 20 13.15 -0.15 -4.49
CA CYS A 20 13.47 -0.63 -3.13
C CYS A 20 14.76 -1.46 -3.11
N ARG A 21 15.59 -1.24 -2.10
CA ARG A 21 16.79 -2.04 -1.79
C ARG A 21 16.54 -2.92 -0.56
N ASP A 22 17.43 -3.89 -0.34
CA ASP A 22 17.49 -4.69 0.89
C ASP A 22 16.21 -5.50 1.14
N VAL A 23 15.58 -5.98 0.06
CA VAL A 23 14.27 -6.69 0.07
C VAL A 23 14.26 -7.87 1.03
N TRP A 24 15.36 -8.62 1.12
CA TRP A 24 15.47 -9.74 2.06
C TRP A 24 15.32 -9.31 3.52
N GLU A 25 15.91 -8.17 3.92
CA GLU A 25 15.78 -7.65 5.27
C GLU A 25 14.35 -7.14 5.53
N VAL A 26 13.78 -6.42 4.55
CA VAL A 26 12.41 -5.89 4.62
C VAL A 26 11.39 -7.02 4.78
N GLN A 27 11.53 -8.10 4.02
CA GLN A 27 10.65 -9.28 4.13
C GLN A 27 10.79 -9.97 5.49
N ARG A 28 12.00 -10.06 6.03
CA ARG A 28 12.25 -10.67 7.36
C ARG A 28 11.56 -9.92 8.49
N ILE A 29 11.50 -8.60 8.41
CA ILE A 29 10.77 -7.79 9.38
C ILE A 29 9.25 -7.79 9.13
N ARG A 30 8.74 -8.49 8.10
CA ARG A 30 7.32 -8.54 7.74
C ARG A 30 6.70 -7.14 7.71
N PHE A 31 7.36 -6.22 7.01
CA PHE A 31 6.92 -4.85 6.86
C PHE A 31 6.50 -4.61 5.41
N PRO A 32 5.25 -4.19 5.14
CA PRO A 32 4.78 -4.03 3.77
C PRO A 32 5.45 -2.83 3.12
N VAL A 33 6.14 -3.09 2.01
CA VAL A 33 6.78 -2.08 1.18
C VAL A 33 6.40 -2.31 -0.26
N PHE A 34 5.75 -1.31 -0.86
CA PHE A 34 5.37 -1.30 -2.26
C PHE A 34 6.35 -0.42 -3.04
N SER A 35 6.89 -0.94 -4.14
CA SER A 35 7.86 -0.23 -4.97
C SER A 35 7.71 -0.64 -6.44
N ARG A 36 8.07 0.25 -7.37
CA ARG A 36 8.02 -0.04 -8.81
C ARG A 36 9.09 -1.03 -9.26
N SER A 37 10.22 -1.08 -8.57
CA SER A 37 11.31 -1.98 -8.94
C SER A 37 12.16 -2.39 -7.74
N ILE A 38 12.83 -3.53 -7.86
CA ILE A 38 13.84 -3.96 -6.92
C ILE A 38 15.21 -3.57 -7.49
N GLY A 39 15.98 -2.81 -6.74
CA GLY A 39 17.25 -2.27 -7.20
C GLY A 39 18.34 -2.33 -6.13
N ARG A 40 19.59 -2.21 -6.57
CA ARG A 40 20.78 -2.09 -5.70
C ARG A 40 21.38 -0.69 -5.68
N THR A 41 20.85 0.20 -6.52
CA THR A 41 21.32 1.57 -6.67
C THR A 41 21.14 2.33 -5.37
N GLU A 42 22.21 2.94 -4.88
CA GLU A 42 22.12 3.89 -3.77
C GLU A 42 21.65 5.24 -4.28
N VAL A 43 20.79 5.89 -3.49
CA VAL A 43 20.29 7.25 -3.78
C VAL A 43 20.82 8.25 -2.74
N VAL A 44 21.62 7.79 -1.78
CA VAL A 44 22.23 8.64 -0.74
C VAL A 44 23.13 9.67 -1.41
N GLY A 45 22.87 10.96 -1.15
CA GLY A 45 23.58 12.09 -1.78
C GLY A 45 23.05 12.51 -3.15
N ARG A 46 22.08 11.79 -3.73
CA ARG A 46 21.39 12.15 -4.99
C ARG A 46 19.96 12.64 -4.76
N LEU A 47 19.33 12.19 -3.66
CA LEU A 47 18.04 12.68 -3.19
C LEU A 47 18.20 13.18 -1.76
N GLU A 48 17.90 14.46 -1.55
CA GLU A 48 17.84 15.09 -0.23
C GLU A 48 16.37 15.36 0.08
N ILE A 49 15.85 14.73 1.13
CA ILE A 49 14.49 14.99 1.61
C ILE A 49 14.58 16.10 2.64
N ARG A 50 13.92 17.22 2.35
CA ARG A 50 13.89 18.41 3.22
C ARG A 50 12.57 18.48 3.99
N PRO A 51 12.50 19.24 5.08
CA PRO A 51 11.26 19.40 5.84
C PRO A 51 10.06 19.87 5.00
N GLU A 52 10.30 20.70 3.99
CA GLU A 52 9.29 21.19 3.05
C GLU A 52 8.74 20.12 2.09
N ASP A 53 9.42 18.98 1.94
CA ASP A 53 8.98 17.87 1.09
C ASP A 53 7.99 16.94 1.81
N VAL A 54 7.64 17.24 3.06
CA VAL A 54 6.77 16.41 3.91
C VAL A 54 5.36 17.01 3.96
N ASN A 55 4.33 16.14 3.92
CA ASN A 55 2.92 16.52 3.92
C ASN A 55 2.52 17.46 2.77
N ILE A 56 3.08 17.23 1.59
CA ILE A 56 2.66 17.86 0.34
C ILE A 56 1.93 16.85 -0.56
N PRO A 57 1.03 17.30 -1.46
CA PRO A 57 0.47 16.43 -2.48
C PRO A 57 1.57 15.85 -3.38
N VAL A 58 1.47 14.55 -3.69
CA VAL A 58 2.40 13.84 -4.57
C VAL A 58 1.65 13.05 -5.64
N SER A 59 2.36 12.62 -6.67
CA SER A 59 1.83 11.65 -7.64
C SER A 59 2.57 10.32 -7.48
N ILE A 60 1.82 9.24 -7.31
CA ILE A 60 2.33 7.87 -7.24
C ILE A 60 1.63 7.05 -8.32
N GLY A 61 2.38 6.48 -9.25
CA GLY A 61 1.78 5.69 -10.33
C GLY A 61 0.89 6.51 -11.28
N GLY A 62 1.05 7.84 -11.30
CA GLY A 62 0.14 8.74 -12.03
C GLY A 62 -1.15 9.11 -11.27
N VAL A 63 -1.35 8.58 -10.05
CA VAL A 63 -2.48 8.91 -9.17
C VAL A 63 -2.07 10.01 -8.21
N ALA A 64 -2.93 11.02 -8.03
CA ALA A 64 -2.71 12.07 -7.04
C ALA A 64 -2.99 11.54 -5.63
N VAL A 65 -2.06 11.78 -4.72
CA VAL A 65 -2.17 11.42 -3.29
C VAL A 65 -2.00 12.69 -2.48
N ASN A 66 -3.03 13.05 -1.72
CA ASN A 66 -2.95 14.17 -0.80
C ASN A 66 -2.57 13.68 0.61
N PRO A 67 -2.00 14.56 1.44
CA PRO A 67 -1.82 14.27 2.85
C PRO A 67 -3.13 13.82 3.48
N TYR A 68 -3.06 12.76 4.29
CA TYR A 68 -4.18 12.13 5.00
C TYR A 68 -5.20 11.35 4.15
N ASP A 69 -4.98 11.18 2.85
CA ASP A 69 -5.73 10.20 2.07
C ASP A 69 -5.42 8.78 2.58
N LEU A 70 -6.41 7.87 2.49
CA LEU A 70 -6.22 6.49 2.91
C LEU A 70 -5.54 5.71 1.80
N ILE A 71 -4.51 4.96 2.15
CA ILE A 71 -3.82 4.05 1.26
C ILE A 71 -4.17 2.63 1.71
N VAL A 72 -4.85 1.90 0.84
CA VAL A 72 -5.17 0.49 1.06
C VAL A 72 -4.32 -0.32 0.09
N GLY A 73 -3.65 -1.35 0.59
CA GLY A 73 -2.79 -2.19 -0.22
C GLY A 73 -2.88 -3.65 0.18
N ASP A 74 -2.79 -4.52 -0.82
CA ASP A 74 -2.79 -5.97 -0.72
C ASP A 74 -1.82 -6.56 -1.75
N ASP A 75 -1.93 -7.86 -2.03
CA ASP A 75 -1.07 -8.54 -3.00
C ASP A 75 -1.36 -8.14 -4.46
N ASP A 76 -2.55 -7.58 -4.75
CA ASP A 76 -2.94 -7.13 -6.09
C ASP A 76 -2.43 -5.72 -6.38
N GLY A 77 -2.31 -4.87 -5.37
CA GLY A 77 -1.67 -3.57 -5.51
C GLY A 77 -2.08 -2.55 -4.46
N LEU A 78 -2.25 -1.30 -4.91
CA LEU A 78 -2.55 -0.15 -4.06
C LEU A 78 -3.75 0.63 -4.60
N VAL A 79 -4.60 1.07 -3.68
CA VAL A 79 -5.72 1.97 -3.94
C VAL A 79 -5.59 3.20 -3.06
N VAL A 80 -5.74 4.38 -3.67
CA VAL A 80 -5.79 5.67 -2.98
C VAL A 80 -7.26 6.04 -2.81
N VAL A 81 -7.69 6.22 -1.57
CA VAL A 81 -9.04 6.64 -1.22
C VAL A 81 -8.99 8.07 -0.66
N PRO A 82 -9.52 9.07 -1.37
CA PRO A 82 -9.54 10.43 -0.88
C PRO A 82 -10.28 10.52 0.45
N ARG A 83 -9.69 11.22 1.42
CA ARG A 83 -10.23 11.30 2.79
C ARG A 83 -11.67 11.82 2.82
N SER A 84 -12.03 12.73 1.91
CA SER A 84 -13.35 13.36 1.84
C SER A 84 -14.48 12.39 1.51
N ILE A 85 -14.18 11.25 0.85
CA ILE A 85 -15.17 10.26 0.43
C ILE A 85 -14.96 8.89 1.07
N ALA A 86 -14.01 8.76 1.99
CA ALA A 86 -13.60 7.48 2.59
C ALA A 86 -14.78 6.68 3.16
N SER A 87 -15.68 7.33 3.90
CA SER A 87 -16.87 6.67 4.47
C SER A 87 -17.83 6.14 3.41
N GLN A 88 -18.01 6.88 2.30
CA GLN A 88 -18.87 6.45 1.19
C GLN A 88 -18.25 5.28 0.44
N VAL A 89 -16.92 5.29 0.27
CA VAL A 89 -16.18 4.18 -0.34
C VAL A 89 -16.30 2.93 0.51
N LEU A 90 -16.15 3.04 1.84
CA LEU A 90 -16.31 1.91 2.76
C LEU A 90 -17.70 1.28 2.65
N GLU A 91 -18.77 2.07 2.72
CA GLU A 91 -20.14 1.55 2.63
C GLU A 91 -20.40 0.80 1.32
N ARG A 92 -19.87 1.32 0.20
CA ARG A 92 -19.99 0.67 -1.12
C ARG A 92 -19.14 -0.59 -1.20
N ALA A 93 -17.92 -0.57 -0.68
CA ALA A 93 -17.03 -1.72 -0.66
C ALA A 93 -17.60 -2.89 0.15
N GLU A 94 -18.20 -2.62 1.32
CA GLU A 94 -18.87 -3.64 2.14
C GLU A 94 -20.05 -4.29 1.39
N LYS A 95 -20.90 -3.48 0.75
CA LYS A 95 -22.02 -3.99 -0.05
C LYS A 95 -21.54 -4.86 -1.20
N GLN A 96 -20.48 -4.43 -1.89
CA GLN A 96 -19.89 -5.18 -2.99
C GLN A 96 -19.29 -6.51 -2.51
N LEU A 97 -18.54 -6.50 -1.42
CA LEU A 97 -17.92 -7.70 -0.84
C LEU A 97 -18.96 -8.78 -0.50
N ILE A 98 -20.11 -8.38 0.07
CA ILE A 98 -21.19 -9.31 0.39
C ILE A 98 -21.79 -9.92 -0.88
N ALA A 99 -22.03 -9.10 -1.91
CA ALA A 99 -22.56 -9.55 -3.19
C ALA A 99 -21.60 -10.53 -3.88
N ASP A 100 -20.30 -10.19 -3.92
CA ASP A 100 -19.27 -11.01 -4.56
C ASP A 100 -19.10 -12.34 -3.83
N ARG A 101 -19.03 -12.34 -2.49
CA ARG A 101 -18.95 -13.59 -1.70
C ARG A 101 -20.14 -14.51 -1.97
N LYS A 102 -21.36 -13.96 -2.07
CA LYS A 102 -22.56 -14.74 -2.38
C LYS A 102 -22.49 -15.35 -3.78
N ALA A 103 -21.99 -14.61 -4.76
CA ALA A 103 -21.85 -15.06 -6.14
C ALA A 103 -20.71 -16.08 -6.31
N GLN A 104 -19.62 -15.93 -5.56
CA GLN A 104 -18.45 -16.82 -5.62
C GLN A 104 -18.69 -18.14 -4.90
N LYS A 105 -19.46 -18.15 -3.80
CA LYS A 105 -19.73 -19.33 -2.97
C LYS A 105 -19.95 -20.65 -3.73
N PRO A 106 -20.86 -20.76 -4.73
CA PRO A 106 -21.06 -22.02 -5.44
C PRO A 106 -19.80 -22.53 -6.17
N TYR A 107 -18.97 -21.63 -6.68
CA TYR A 107 -17.71 -21.99 -7.33
C TYR A 107 -16.64 -22.36 -6.31
N LEU A 108 -16.57 -21.63 -5.20
CA LEU A 108 -15.62 -21.92 -4.11
C LEU A 108 -15.87 -23.28 -3.49
N ASP A 109 -17.14 -23.63 -3.27
CA ASP A 109 -17.54 -24.94 -2.76
C ASP A 109 -17.16 -26.08 -3.74
N MET A 110 -17.22 -25.81 -5.06
CA MET A 110 -16.79 -26.77 -6.09
C MET A 110 -15.28 -27.04 -6.07
N PHE A 111 -14.48 -26.06 -5.64
CA PHE A 111 -13.02 -26.17 -5.54
C PHE A 111 -12.52 -26.48 -4.11
N GLU A 112 -13.43 -26.70 -3.14
CA GLU A 112 -13.10 -26.89 -1.72
C GLU A 112 -12.24 -25.76 -1.13
N LEU A 113 -12.40 -24.53 -1.63
CA LEU A 113 -11.64 -23.36 -1.20
C LEU A 113 -12.44 -22.53 -0.20
N THR A 114 -11.81 -22.13 0.90
CA THR A 114 -12.42 -21.21 1.90
C THR A 114 -11.50 -20.01 2.10
N PHE A 115 -12.06 -18.80 1.99
CA PHE A 115 -11.37 -17.55 2.28
C PHE A 115 -11.82 -16.97 3.62
N PRO A 116 -10.93 -16.29 4.37
CA PRO A 116 -11.25 -15.66 5.65
C PRO A 116 -12.28 -14.53 5.55
#